data_AF-A0AAV8DTQ6-F1
#
_entry.id   AF-A0AAV8DTQ6-F1
#
_cell.length_a   1.000
_cell.length_b   1.000
_cell.length_c   1.000
_cell.angle_alpha   90.00
_cell.angle_beta   90.00
_cell.angle_gamma   90.00
#
_symmetry.space_group_name_H-M   'P 1'
#
loop_
_entity.id
_entity.type
_entity.pdbx_description
1 polymer ?
#
loop_
_entity_poly.entity_id
_entity_poly.type
_entity_poly.pdbx_seq_one_letter_code
_entity_poly.pdbx_strand_id
1 'polypeptide(L)'
;MTPCALQRINPTTTLPFLRRTATAPLFPSKPPFSFLSSTSPSPHLRFSFSLSRGVAHALHKRRCLCSKLAMSQAVVRDPDVLERKKASIRDVGPGKLQVIADFDGTLTKYWCNGVLGQITACCNKEMRSMMQRQALYEYYHPLEISPTIPIEEKTKLMEEWWEKTHGLLIEGGLTYDAIRKSVADASITFRDGVVQLFEFLEEKDIPVVIFSAGLADIIEEVFRQKLHRSFKNIKIVSNRMQFDESGRLVAFKGKTIHVFNKNEHAIDMAAPIHDKFGSSDSPDSPDVNGTFVKDRTNIVLLGDGLGDLGMSDGVSFEHRIAVGFLNSNIEKSLKDYSEAFDIVFLNDAPMWGVVDLVSELCSMKQ
;
A
#
# COMPACT_ATOMS: atom_id res chain seq x y z
N MET A 1 -0.73 -5.21 -32.86
CA MET A 1 -2.20 -5.07 -32.78
C MET A 1 -2.50 -4.77 -31.31
N THR A 2 -2.85 -3.57 -30.84
CA THR A 2 -3.34 -2.32 -31.45
C THR A 2 -2.92 -1.19 -30.48
N PRO A 3 -2.41 -0.04 -30.94
CA PRO A 3 -2.01 1.08 -30.07
C PRO A 3 -3.20 1.99 -29.74
N CYS A 4 -3.33 2.43 -28.48
CA CYS A 4 -4.42 3.33 -28.07
C CYS A 4 -4.09 4.77 -28.48
N ALA A 5 -5.00 5.36 -29.27
CA ALA A 5 -4.86 6.66 -29.89
C ALA A 5 -5.09 7.83 -28.91
N LEU A 6 -4.19 8.81 -28.93
CA LEU A 6 -4.43 10.16 -28.39
C LEU A 6 -5.00 11.05 -29.50
N GLN A 7 -6.22 11.56 -29.27
CA GLN A 7 -6.90 12.50 -30.16
C GLN A 7 -6.14 13.84 -30.25
N ARG A 8 -5.76 14.20 -31.48
CA ARG A 8 -5.28 15.54 -31.85
C ARG A 8 -6.47 16.51 -31.93
N ILE A 9 -6.33 17.67 -31.28
CA ILE A 9 -7.20 18.82 -31.51
C ILE A 9 -6.49 19.77 -32.48
N ASN A 10 -7.17 20.21 -33.53
CA ASN A 10 -6.84 21.45 -34.24
C ASN A 10 -8.12 22.12 -34.80
N PRO A 11 -8.09 23.45 -35.04
CA PRO A 11 -9.23 24.34 -34.86
C PRO A 11 -10.01 24.65 -36.16
N THR A 12 -10.98 25.56 -36.03
CA THR A 12 -11.75 26.30 -37.05
C THR A 12 -12.89 25.60 -37.78
N THR A 13 -14.15 25.90 -37.36
CA THR A 13 -15.17 26.48 -38.26
C THR A 13 -16.24 27.26 -37.47
N THR A 14 -16.55 28.46 -37.94
CA THR A 14 -17.56 29.44 -37.47
C THR A 14 -19.02 29.06 -37.83
N LEU A 15 -19.93 29.19 -36.84
CA LEU A 15 -21.33 29.72 -36.81
C LEU A 15 -22.38 29.27 -37.88
N PRO A 16 -23.73 29.30 -37.63
CA PRO A 16 -24.44 30.25 -36.76
C PRO A 16 -25.62 29.75 -35.89
N PHE A 17 -25.93 30.60 -34.90
CA PHE A 17 -27.24 30.97 -34.34
C PHE A 17 -28.48 30.12 -34.72
N LEU A 18 -29.12 29.52 -33.71
CA LEU A 18 -30.58 29.44 -33.64
C LEU A 18 -31.06 29.48 -32.18
N ARG A 19 -31.80 30.54 -31.84
CA ARG A 19 -32.61 30.66 -30.61
C ARG A 19 -33.67 29.56 -30.58
N ARG A 20 -33.88 28.92 -29.43
CA ARG A 20 -35.21 28.53 -28.96
C ARG A 20 -35.24 28.34 -27.44
N THR A 21 -36.39 28.73 -26.93
CA THR A 21 -36.81 29.05 -25.56
C THR A 21 -37.26 27.84 -24.75
N ALA A 22 -37.42 28.07 -23.43
CA ALA A 22 -38.18 27.29 -22.44
C ALA A 22 -37.49 26.00 -21.95
N THR A 23 -37.46 25.60 -20.68
CA THR A 23 -38.13 26.02 -19.44
C THR A 23 -37.41 25.28 -18.30
N ALA A 24 -37.15 25.92 -17.15
CA ALA A 24 -36.56 25.30 -15.96
C ALA A 24 -37.64 24.66 -15.06
N PRO A 25 -37.39 23.52 -14.40
CA PRO A 25 -38.14 23.12 -13.22
C PRO A 25 -37.37 23.46 -11.93
N LEU A 26 -38.16 23.95 -10.96
CA LEU A 26 -37.77 24.44 -9.65
C LEU A 26 -37.21 23.33 -8.74
N PHE A 27 -36.15 23.66 -7.99
CA PHE A 27 -35.75 22.95 -6.76
C PHE A 27 -36.26 23.71 -5.53
N PRO A 28 -36.81 23.04 -4.50
CA PRO A 28 -37.26 23.72 -3.29
C PRO A 28 -36.09 24.08 -2.37
N SER A 29 -36.14 25.33 -1.90
CA SER A 29 -35.22 26.00 -0.98
C SER A 29 -35.32 25.45 0.45
N LYS A 30 -34.16 25.34 1.13
CA LYS A 30 -34.05 25.14 2.58
C LYS A 30 -34.08 26.51 3.31
N PRO A 31 -34.64 26.60 4.52
CA PRO A 31 -34.73 27.86 5.26
C PRO A 31 -33.41 28.22 5.97
N PRO A 32 -33.18 29.50 6.31
CA PRO A 32 -31.93 29.98 6.89
C PRO A 32 -31.92 29.80 8.41
N PHE A 33 -30.80 29.37 8.97
CA PHE A 33 -30.54 29.45 10.41
C PHE A 33 -29.64 30.66 10.70
N SER A 34 -30.12 31.49 11.60
CA SER A 34 -29.51 32.72 12.10
C SER A 34 -28.33 32.43 13.03
N PHE A 35 -27.28 33.23 12.85
CA PHE A 35 -26.17 33.38 13.79
C PHE A 35 -26.64 34.16 15.02
N LEU A 36 -26.45 33.59 16.22
CA LEU A 36 -26.34 34.35 17.46
C LEU A 36 -25.13 33.84 18.23
N SER A 37 -24.24 34.78 18.52
CA SER A 37 -23.05 34.66 19.35
C SER A 37 -23.40 34.65 20.83
N SER A 38 -22.80 33.75 21.61
CA SER A 38 -22.41 34.06 22.99
C SER A 38 -21.30 33.13 23.49
N THR A 39 -20.56 33.68 24.45
CA THR A 39 -19.24 33.38 24.99
C THR A 39 -19.21 32.37 26.16
N SER A 40 -18.18 31.50 26.17
CA SER A 40 -17.40 30.96 27.33
C SER A 40 -18.04 29.86 28.24
N PRO A 41 -17.27 29.13 29.12
CA PRO A 41 -16.59 27.87 28.78
C PRO A 41 -16.80 26.67 29.77
N SER A 42 -16.65 25.43 29.25
CA SER A 42 -16.29 24.14 29.94
C SER A 42 -17.27 23.55 30.99
N PRO A 43 -17.38 22.20 31.20
CA PRO A 43 -16.26 21.23 31.24
C PRO A 43 -16.48 19.86 30.56
N HIS A 44 -15.39 19.10 30.52
CA HIS A 44 -15.18 17.73 30.05
C HIS A 44 -16.41 16.78 30.09
N LEU A 45 -16.86 16.35 28.91
CA LEU A 45 -17.66 15.14 28.74
C LEU A 45 -16.81 14.05 28.07
N ARG A 46 -16.50 12.98 28.82
CA ARG A 46 -16.01 11.73 28.24
C ARG A 46 -17.15 11.12 27.42
N PHE A 47 -17.09 11.20 26.10
CA PHE A 47 -17.95 10.41 25.23
C PHE A 47 -17.48 8.96 25.23
N SER A 48 -18.15 8.12 26.03
CA SER A 48 -18.17 6.68 25.82
C SER A 48 -19.00 6.42 24.56
N PHE A 49 -18.35 6.02 23.46
CA PHE A 49 -19.06 5.48 22.31
C PHE A 49 -19.56 4.07 22.65
N SER A 50 -20.77 3.99 23.21
CA SER A 50 -21.55 2.75 23.20
C SER A 50 -22.07 2.53 21.78
N LEU A 51 -21.37 1.71 20.99
CA LEU A 51 -21.91 1.23 19.72
C LEU A 51 -23.23 0.48 20.02
N SER A 52 -24.35 0.97 19.50
CA SER A 52 -25.63 0.28 19.68
C SER A 52 -25.58 -1.10 19.02
N ARG A 53 -26.18 -2.11 19.67
CA ARG A 53 -26.21 -3.51 19.19
C ARG A 53 -26.60 -3.64 17.71
N GLY A 54 -27.44 -2.73 17.19
CA GLY A 54 -27.84 -2.69 15.79
C GLY A 54 -26.73 -2.31 14.81
N VAL A 55 -25.83 -1.39 15.18
CA VAL A 55 -24.68 -0.98 14.34
C VAL A 55 -23.61 -2.06 14.34
N ALA A 56 -23.32 -2.67 15.50
CA ALA A 56 -22.42 -3.82 15.59
C ALA A 56 -22.93 -5.02 14.78
N HIS A 57 -24.23 -5.31 14.83
CA HIS A 57 -24.84 -6.38 14.05
C HIS A 57 -24.82 -6.10 12.54
N ALA A 58 -25.06 -4.86 12.11
CA ALA A 58 -24.98 -4.45 10.70
C ALA A 58 -23.54 -4.49 10.16
N LEU A 59 -22.55 -4.07 10.94
CA LEU A 59 -21.13 -4.17 10.61
C LEU A 59 -20.69 -5.64 10.55
N HIS A 60 -21.13 -6.48 11.48
CA HIS A 60 -20.86 -7.91 11.48
C HIS A 60 -21.50 -8.63 10.29
N LYS A 61 -22.74 -8.28 9.92
CA LYS A 61 -23.45 -8.85 8.76
C LYS A 61 -22.84 -8.40 7.43
N ARG A 62 -22.41 -7.14 7.31
CA ARG A 62 -21.63 -6.65 6.16
C ARG A 62 -20.27 -7.34 6.06
N ARG A 63 -19.55 -7.49 7.17
CA ARG A 63 -18.28 -8.23 7.24
C ARG A 63 -18.45 -9.69 6.82
N CYS A 64 -19.48 -10.39 7.30
CA CYS A 64 -19.77 -11.78 6.92
C CYS A 64 -20.13 -11.94 5.42
N LEU A 65 -20.84 -10.96 4.83
CA LEU A 65 -21.17 -10.99 3.40
C LEU A 65 -19.92 -10.70 2.54
N CYS A 66 -19.13 -9.70 2.90
CA CYS A 66 -17.86 -9.36 2.22
C CYS A 66 -16.83 -10.49 2.32
N SER A 67 -16.77 -11.18 3.46
CA SER A 67 -15.94 -12.39 3.69
C SER A 67 -16.25 -13.52 2.70
N LYS A 68 -17.53 -13.88 2.57
CA LYS A 68 -17.98 -14.91 1.62
C LYS A 68 -17.73 -14.54 0.16
N LEU A 69 -17.89 -13.26 -0.18
CA LEU A 69 -17.59 -12.73 -1.52
C LEU A 69 -16.08 -12.74 -1.81
N ALA A 70 -15.24 -12.39 -0.84
CA ALA A 70 -13.78 -12.40 -1.00
C ALA A 70 -13.23 -13.81 -1.24
N MET A 71 -13.77 -14.83 -0.57
CA MET A 71 -13.39 -16.23 -0.80
C MET A 71 -13.88 -16.78 -2.14
N SER A 72 -14.96 -16.24 -2.71
CA SER A 72 -15.42 -16.63 -4.06
C SER A 72 -14.54 -16.11 -5.21
N GLN A 73 -13.62 -15.19 -4.90
CA GLN A 73 -12.63 -14.64 -5.83
C GLN A 73 -11.20 -15.08 -5.45
N ALA A 74 -11.06 -16.10 -4.61
CA ALA A 74 -9.77 -16.62 -4.19
C ALA A 74 -9.50 -17.98 -4.82
N VAL A 75 -8.27 -18.19 -5.27
CA VAL A 75 -7.74 -19.50 -5.69
C VAL A 75 -6.76 -19.95 -4.63
N VAL A 76 -6.97 -21.15 -4.08
CA VAL A 76 -6.09 -21.76 -3.09
C VAL A 76 -5.29 -22.85 -3.78
N ARG A 77 -3.95 -22.78 -3.69
CA ARG A 77 -3.05 -23.73 -4.36
C ARG A 77 -3.26 -25.16 -3.88
N ASP A 78 -3.17 -25.34 -2.57
CA ASP A 78 -3.32 -26.63 -1.90
C ASP A 78 -4.03 -26.41 -0.56
N PRO A 79 -5.35 -26.68 -0.48
CA PRO A 79 -6.13 -26.47 0.72
C PRO A 79 -5.61 -27.23 1.94
N ASP A 80 -5.13 -28.46 1.74
CA ASP A 80 -4.68 -29.31 2.85
C ASP A 80 -3.34 -28.81 3.42
N VAL A 81 -2.43 -28.36 2.56
CA VAL A 81 -1.19 -27.69 3.00
C VAL A 81 -1.50 -26.38 3.72
N LEU A 82 -2.43 -25.58 3.19
CA LEU A 82 -2.83 -24.32 3.82
C LEU A 82 -3.41 -24.55 5.22
N GLU A 83 -4.32 -25.50 5.37
CA GLU A 83 -4.91 -25.83 6.67
C GLU A 83 -3.88 -26.35 7.67
N ARG A 84 -2.90 -27.15 7.23
CA ARG A 84 -1.77 -27.56 8.09
C ARG A 84 -0.94 -26.36 8.55
N LYS A 85 -0.60 -25.42 7.64
CA LYS A 85 0.13 -24.19 8.00
C LYS A 85 -0.67 -23.37 9.01
N LYS A 86 -1.97 -23.16 8.78
CA LYS A 86 -2.85 -22.44 9.70
C LYS A 86 -2.88 -23.10 11.07
N ALA A 87 -3.02 -24.42 11.13
CA ALA A 87 -3.03 -25.16 12.39
C ALA A 87 -1.72 -24.99 13.16
N SER A 88 -0.57 -25.14 12.51
CA SER A 88 0.74 -24.95 13.17
C SER A 88 0.93 -23.52 13.69
N ILE A 89 0.55 -22.51 12.92
CA ILE A 89 0.65 -21.10 13.35
C ILE A 89 -0.27 -20.84 14.56
N ARG A 90 -1.51 -21.36 14.52
CA ARG A 90 -2.47 -21.24 15.62
C ARG A 90 -2.00 -21.91 16.91
N ASP A 91 -1.34 -23.05 16.80
CA ASP A 91 -0.86 -23.82 17.95
C ASP A 91 0.24 -23.08 18.73
N VAL A 92 1.07 -22.31 18.03
CA VAL A 92 2.11 -21.49 18.65
C VAL A 92 1.57 -20.12 19.10
N GLY A 93 0.55 -19.60 18.40
CA GLY A 93 -0.19 -18.41 18.78
C GLY A 93 0.33 -17.10 18.17
N PRO A 94 -0.42 -15.99 18.35
CA PRO A 94 -0.18 -14.72 17.66
C PRO A 94 1.13 -14.04 18.05
N GLY A 95 1.69 -14.35 19.23
CA GLY A 95 2.98 -13.83 19.69
C GLY A 95 4.18 -14.25 18.83
N LYS A 96 4.01 -15.24 17.94
CA LYS A 96 5.03 -15.67 16.96
C LYS A 96 4.70 -15.26 15.53
N LEU A 97 3.56 -14.60 15.29
CA LEU A 97 3.12 -14.15 13.99
C LEU A 97 3.67 -12.75 13.65
N GLN A 98 3.97 -12.52 12.39
CA GLN A 98 4.27 -11.23 11.78
C GLN A 98 3.64 -11.15 10.38
N VAL A 99 3.44 -9.92 9.90
CA VAL A 99 2.97 -9.66 8.53
C VAL A 99 4.04 -8.91 7.76
N ILE A 100 4.34 -9.37 6.56
CA ILE A 100 5.21 -8.66 5.61
C ILE A 100 4.37 -8.37 4.38
N ALA A 101 4.29 -7.12 3.95
CA ALA A 101 3.39 -6.72 2.87
C ALA A 101 4.07 -5.75 1.90
N ASP A 102 3.86 -5.94 0.60
CA ASP A 102 4.07 -4.86 -0.36
C ASP A 102 3.02 -3.74 -0.15
N PHE A 103 3.26 -2.56 -0.73
CA PHE A 103 2.36 -1.42 -0.66
C PHE A 103 1.52 -1.21 -1.92
N ASP A 104 2.16 -1.03 -3.07
CA ASP A 104 1.54 -0.52 -4.30
C ASP A 104 0.84 -1.65 -5.04
N GLY A 105 -0.48 -1.61 -5.18
CA GLY A 105 -1.23 -2.73 -5.78
C GLY A 105 -1.43 -3.90 -4.81
N THR A 106 -0.83 -3.88 -3.63
CA THR A 106 -1.09 -4.83 -2.53
C THR A 106 -1.96 -4.22 -1.44
N LEU A 107 -1.50 -3.19 -0.74
CA LEU A 107 -2.29 -2.47 0.27
C LEU A 107 -3.17 -1.39 -0.38
N THR A 108 -2.70 -0.78 -1.46
CA THR A 108 -3.48 0.15 -2.28
C THR A 108 -4.24 -0.59 -3.39
N LYS A 109 -5.36 -0.02 -3.82
CA LYS A 109 -6.16 -0.55 -4.94
C LYS A 109 -5.39 -0.39 -6.23
N TYR A 110 -5.39 -1.44 -7.05
CA TYR A 110 -4.84 -1.37 -8.40
C TYR A 110 -5.78 -0.59 -9.34
N TRP A 111 -7.10 -0.67 -9.13
CA TRP A 111 -8.10 0.09 -9.88
C TRP A 111 -8.87 1.05 -8.94
N CYS A 112 -8.79 2.34 -9.24
CA CYS A 112 -9.57 3.39 -8.59
C CYS A 112 -10.63 3.92 -9.57
N ASN A 113 -11.90 3.57 -9.35
CA ASN A 113 -13.03 4.01 -10.19
C ASN A 113 -12.84 3.72 -11.70
N GLY A 114 -12.27 2.55 -12.03
CA GLY A 114 -12.02 2.13 -13.42
C GLY A 114 -10.77 2.73 -14.05
N VAL A 115 -9.99 3.53 -13.31
CA VAL A 115 -8.67 4.04 -13.72
C VAL A 115 -7.60 3.36 -12.89
N LEU A 116 -6.40 3.17 -13.47
CA LEU A 116 -5.26 2.62 -12.74
C LEU A 116 -4.95 3.49 -11.51
N GLY A 117 -4.85 2.85 -10.34
CA GLY A 117 -4.39 3.49 -9.11
C GLY A 117 -2.98 4.05 -9.31
N GLN A 118 -2.71 5.21 -8.72
CA GLN A 118 -1.39 5.81 -8.86
C GLN A 118 -0.38 5.06 -7.98
N ILE A 119 0.70 4.57 -8.56
CA ILE A 119 1.82 3.95 -7.84
C ILE A 119 2.61 5.06 -7.11
N THR A 120 3.12 4.80 -5.90
CA THR A 120 3.84 5.81 -5.10
C THR A 120 5.01 6.44 -5.86
N ALA A 121 5.78 5.64 -6.61
CA ALA A 121 6.89 6.11 -7.44
C ALA A 121 6.47 7.17 -8.49
N CYS A 122 5.19 7.18 -8.89
CA CYS A 122 4.62 8.10 -9.88
C CYS A 122 3.96 9.34 -9.27
N CYS A 123 3.97 9.51 -7.94
CA CYS A 123 3.33 10.62 -7.24
C CYS A 123 4.18 11.90 -7.24
N ASN A 124 4.43 12.46 -8.43
CA ASN A 124 5.02 13.79 -8.56
C ASN A 124 4.70 14.42 -9.93
N LYS A 125 3.67 15.28 -9.96
CA LYS A 125 3.19 15.96 -11.19
C LYS A 125 3.99 17.21 -11.55
N GLU A 126 4.79 17.76 -10.63
CA GLU A 126 5.41 19.09 -10.79
C GLU A 126 6.74 19.08 -11.55
N MET A 127 7.22 17.92 -12.01
CA MET A 127 8.53 17.84 -12.63
C MET A 127 8.57 18.31 -14.09
N ARG A 128 9.55 19.18 -14.39
CA ARG A 128 10.02 19.58 -15.74
C ARG A 128 10.45 18.41 -16.65
N SER A 129 10.42 17.16 -16.18
CA SER A 129 11.02 15.99 -16.83
C SER A 129 10.02 14.88 -17.20
N MET A 130 8.73 15.18 -17.37
CA MET A 130 7.77 14.17 -17.85
C MET A 130 8.26 13.45 -19.11
N MET A 131 8.90 14.16 -20.04
CA MET A 131 9.51 13.57 -21.24
C MET A 131 10.69 12.64 -20.91
N GLN A 132 11.57 12.99 -19.97
CA GLN A 132 12.71 12.13 -19.61
C GLN A 132 12.25 10.89 -18.84
N ARG A 133 11.27 11.03 -17.93
CA ARG A 133 10.65 9.87 -17.26
C ARG A 133 9.96 8.94 -18.24
N GLN A 134 9.24 9.52 -19.21
CA GLN A 134 8.61 8.75 -20.28
C GLN A 134 9.65 8.01 -21.12
N ALA A 135 10.75 8.67 -21.48
CA ALA A 135 11.84 8.03 -22.23
C ALA A 135 12.51 6.88 -21.45
N LEU A 136 12.74 7.04 -20.14
CA LEU A 136 13.24 5.97 -19.29
C LEU A 136 12.24 4.80 -19.25
N TYR A 137 10.96 5.07 -19.07
CA TYR A 137 9.92 4.04 -19.06
C TYR A 137 9.87 3.26 -20.38
N GLU A 138 9.85 3.97 -21.52
CA GLU A 138 9.82 3.36 -22.85
C GLU A 138 11.03 2.45 -23.13
N TYR A 139 12.17 2.76 -22.52
CA TYR A 139 13.38 1.95 -22.64
C TYR A 139 13.39 0.75 -21.68
N TYR A 140 13.16 0.97 -20.39
CA TYR A 140 13.37 -0.05 -19.36
C TYR A 140 12.18 -0.98 -19.14
N HIS A 141 10.94 -0.49 -19.29
CA HIS A 141 9.76 -1.31 -19.03
C HIS A 141 9.67 -2.56 -19.93
N PRO A 142 9.99 -2.51 -21.24
CA PRO A 142 10.07 -3.72 -22.06
C PRO A 142 11.11 -4.72 -21.59
N LEU A 143 12.21 -4.26 -20.97
CA LEU A 143 13.27 -5.10 -20.44
C LEU A 143 12.86 -5.78 -19.12
N GLU A 144 12.16 -5.04 -18.25
CA GLU A 144 11.57 -5.53 -17.01
C GLU A 144 10.67 -6.75 -17.25
N ILE A 145 9.74 -6.64 -18.22
CA ILE A 145 8.75 -7.67 -18.51
C ILE A 145 9.24 -8.75 -19.49
N SER A 146 10.47 -8.63 -20.00
CA SER A 146 10.99 -9.55 -21.02
C SER A 146 11.12 -10.98 -20.48
N PRO A 147 10.53 -12.01 -21.11
CA PRO A 147 10.67 -13.39 -20.63
C PRO A 147 12.05 -13.99 -20.94
N THR A 148 12.87 -13.34 -21.76
CA THR A 148 14.14 -13.89 -22.24
C THR A 148 15.36 -13.41 -21.47
N ILE A 149 15.26 -12.30 -20.74
CA ILE A 149 16.38 -11.74 -19.97
C ILE A 149 16.47 -12.47 -18.63
N PRO A 150 17.63 -13.05 -18.27
CA PRO A 150 17.84 -13.67 -16.97
C PRO A 150 17.58 -12.71 -15.80
N ILE A 151 17.17 -13.25 -14.64
CA ILE A 151 16.79 -12.44 -13.49
C ILE A 151 17.96 -11.60 -12.95
N GLU A 152 19.18 -12.13 -12.99
CA GLU A 152 20.39 -11.42 -12.53
C GLU A 152 20.72 -10.22 -13.42
N GLU A 153 20.46 -10.34 -14.73
CA GLU A 153 20.66 -9.24 -15.68
C GLU A 153 19.54 -8.21 -15.57
N LYS A 154 18.28 -8.65 -15.44
CA LYS A 154 17.15 -7.76 -15.14
C LYS A 154 17.36 -6.95 -13.88
N THR A 155 17.92 -7.57 -12.83
CA THR A 155 18.18 -6.90 -11.56
C THR A 155 19.06 -5.67 -11.77
N LYS A 156 20.19 -5.82 -12.47
CA LYS A 156 21.10 -4.71 -12.80
C LYS A 156 20.43 -3.63 -13.66
N LEU A 157 19.61 -4.03 -14.62
CA LEU A 157 18.87 -3.08 -15.47
C LEU A 157 17.83 -2.27 -14.66
N MET A 158 17.17 -2.91 -13.69
CA MET A 158 16.24 -2.22 -12.80
C MET A 158 16.97 -1.29 -11.84
N GLU A 159 18.12 -1.68 -11.29
CA GLU A 159 18.97 -0.78 -10.50
C GLU A 159 19.31 0.49 -11.30
N GLU A 160 19.78 0.34 -12.54
CA GLU A 160 20.12 1.47 -13.41
C GLU A 160 18.90 2.36 -13.70
N TRP A 161 17.72 1.75 -13.96
CA TRP A 161 16.49 2.51 -14.20
C TRP A 161 16.09 3.34 -12.97
N TRP A 162 16.12 2.73 -11.79
CA TRP A 162 15.76 3.41 -10.54
C TRP A 162 16.76 4.49 -10.17
N GLU A 163 18.07 4.26 -10.34
CA GLU A 163 19.11 5.29 -10.15
C GLU A 163 18.90 6.50 -11.07
N LYS A 164 18.61 6.27 -12.36
CA LYS A 164 18.30 7.37 -13.30
C LYS A 164 17.02 8.10 -12.91
N THR A 165 15.99 7.37 -12.48
CA THR A 165 14.72 7.96 -12.04
C THR A 165 14.90 8.81 -10.78
N HIS A 166 15.67 8.32 -9.80
CA HIS A 166 16.07 9.06 -8.61
C HIS A 166 16.88 10.31 -8.95
N GLY A 167 17.82 10.21 -9.88
CA GLY A 167 18.59 11.35 -10.40
C GLY A 167 17.68 12.45 -10.95
N LEU A 168 16.68 12.09 -11.77
CA LEU A 168 15.70 13.05 -12.29
C LEU A 168 14.89 13.74 -11.18
N LEU A 169 14.58 13.05 -10.08
CA LEU A 169 13.86 13.64 -8.94
C LEU A 169 14.73 14.69 -8.21
N ILE A 170 16.03 14.39 -8.05
CA ILE A 170 17.00 15.30 -7.43
C ILE A 170 17.23 16.53 -8.34
N GLU A 171 17.55 16.30 -9.62
CA GLU A 171 17.75 17.37 -10.62
C GLU A 171 16.49 18.24 -10.80
N GLY A 172 15.32 17.61 -10.67
CA GLY A 172 14.02 18.27 -10.72
C GLY A 172 13.72 19.16 -9.52
N GLY A 173 14.55 19.13 -8.47
CA GLY A 173 14.38 19.95 -7.27
C GLY A 173 13.14 19.59 -6.45
N LEU A 174 12.78 18.30 -6.39
CA LEU A 174 11.63 17.84 -5.62
C LEU A 174 11.70 18.32 -4.17
N THR A 175 10.60 18.88 -3.67
CA THR A 175 10.49 19.30 -2.27
C THR A 175 9.51 18.42 -1.50
N TYR A 176 9.68 18.35 -0.19
CA TYR A 176 8.75 17.63 0.68
C TYR A 176 7.32 18.22 0.61
N ASP A 177 7.19 19.54 0.46
CA ASP A 177 5.89 20.20 0.28
C ASP A 177 5.21 19.82 -1.04
N ALA A 178 5.98 19.64 -2.12
CA ALA A 178 5.46 19.14 -3.40
C ALA A 178 4.97 17.69 -3.29
N ILE A 179 5.62 16.85 -2.47
CA ILE A 179 5.14 15.50 -2.14
C ILE A 179 3.79 15.58 -1.43
N ARG A 180 3.68 16.41 -0.38
CA ARG A 180 2.42 16.62 0.37
C ARG A 180 1.27 17.00 -0.56
N LYS A 181 1.49 17.98 -1.44
CA LYS A 181 0.47 18.40 -2.42
C LYS A 181 0.14 17.29 -3.41
N SER A 182 1.16 16.62 -3.95
CA SER A 182 0.99 15.52 -4.90
C SER A 182 0.15 14.39 -4.32
N VAL A 183 0.38 13.99 -3.06
CA VAL A 183 -0.40 12.94 -2.38
C VAL A 183 -1.85 13.37 -2.11
N ALA A 184 -2.07 14.65 -1.82
CA ALA A 184 -3.43 15.18 -1.63
C ALA A 184 -4.26 15.01 -2.91
N ASP A 185 -3.65 15.33 -4.05
CA ASP A 185 -4.26 15.28 -5.39
C ASP A 185 -4.19 13.89 -6.05
N ALA A 186 -3.44 12.95 -5.46
CA ALA A 186 -3.24 11.62 -6.01
C ALA A 186 -4.48 10.74 -5.80
N SER A 187 -4.81 9.96 -6.83
CA SER A 187 -5.82 8.90 -6.78
C SER A 187 -5.24 7.63 -6.16
N ILE A 188 -4.71 7.75 -4.93
CA ILE A 188 -4.28 6.61 -4.10
C ILE A 188 -5.38 6.32 -3.09
N THR A 189 -5.87 5.09 -3.13
CA THR A 189 -6.89 4.59 -2.19
C THR A 189 -6.46 3.24 -1.67
N PHE A 190 -6.58 3.03 -0.36
CA PHE A 190 -6.37 1.72 0.25
C PHE A 190 -7.45 0.72 -0.18
N ARG A 191 -7.10 -0.57 -0.26
CA ARG A 191 -8.09 -1.63 -0.40
C ARG A 191 -9.06 -1.60 0.78
N ASP A 192 -10.32 -1.92 0.50
CA ASP A 192 -11.32 -2.04 1.57
C ASP A 192 -10.89 -3.15 2.53
N GLY A 193 -10.89 -2.89 3.84
CA GLY A 193 -10.42 -3.83 4.86
C GLY A 193 -9.01 -3.57 5.40
N VAL A 194 -8.19 -2.70 4.76
CA VAL A 194 -6.81 -2.45 5.23
C VAL A 194 -6.77 -1.79 6.60
N VAL A 195 -7.63 -0.81 6.86
CA VAL A 195 -7.71 -0.17 8.19
C VAL A 195 -8.05 -1.22 9.25
N GLN A 196 -9.02 -2.10 8.97
CA GLN A 196 -9.43 -3.16 9.88
C GLN A 196 -8.34 -4.21 10.10
N LEU A 197 -7.57 -4.52 9.05
CA LEU A 197 -6.39 -5.37 9.17
C LEU A 197 -5.37 -4.74 10.14
N PHE A 198 -5.01 -3.47 9.93
CA PHE A 198 -4.03 -2.79 10.80
C PHE A 198 -4.52 -2.64 12.24
N GLU A 199 -5.78 -2.29 12.45
CA GLU A 199 -6.38 -2.22 13.78
C GLU A 199 -6.34 -3.56 14.51
N PHE A 200 -6.69 -4.65 13.80
CA PHE A 200 -6.66 -6.00 14.36
C PHE A 200 -5.23 -6.43 14.73
N LEU A 201 -4.26 -6.18 13.85
CA LEU A 201 -2.86 -6.54 14.08
C LEU A 201 -2.25 -5.72 15.22
N GLU A 202 -2.61 -4.43 15.34
CA GLU A 202 -2.17 -3.57 16.44
C GLU A 202 -2.74 -4.04 17.78
N GLU A 203 -4.02 -4.40 17.83
CA GLU A 203 -4.67 -4.94 19.04
C GLU A 203 -4.00 -6.23 19.53
N LYS A 204 -3.47 -7.04 18.60
CA LYS A 204 -2.78 -8.31 18.89
C LYS A 204 -1.26 -8.19 19.06
N ASP A 205 -0.72 -6.97 18.99
CA ASP A 205 0.72 -6.72 19.02
C ASP A 205 1.48 -7.57 17.97
N ILE A 206 0.91 -7.64 16.77
CA ILE A 206 1.51 -8.34 15.63
C ILE A 206 2.23 -7.29 14.76
N PRO A 207 3.56 -7.41 14.57
CA PRO A 207 4.30 -6.47 13.76
C PRO A 207 3.95 -6.62 12.28
N VAL A 208 3.90 -5.48 11.59
CA VAL A 208 3.69 -5.35 10.16
C VAL A 208 4.89 -4.65 9.56
N VAL A 209 5.55 -5.29 8.60
CA VAL A 209 6.61 -4.69 7.81
C VAL A 209 6.06 -4.42 6.41
N ILE A 210 5.95 -3.16 6.05
CA ILE A 210 5.63 -2.72 4.70
C ILE A 210 6.94 -2.63 3.94
N PHE A 211 7.11 -3.51 2.95
CA PHE A 211 8.33 -3.62 2.17
C PHE A 211 8.08 -3.31 0.71
N SER A 212 8.38 -2.07 0.33
CA SER A 212 8.00 -1.51 -0.96
C SER A 212 9.22 -1.05 -1.75
N ALA A 213 9.20 -1.35 -3.05
CA ALA A 213 10.11 -0.74 -4.02
C ALA A 213 9.78 0.74 -4.30
N GLY A 214 8.68 1.26 -3.76
CA GLY A 214 8.27 2.65 -3.89
C GLY A 214 9.15 3.64 -3.12
N LEU A 215 8.53 4.76 -2.74
CA LEU A 215 9.19 5.87 -2.06
C LEU A 215 8.67 6.00 -0.62
N ALA A 216 9.55 5.80 0.37
CA ALA A 216 9.17 5.73 1.79
C ALA A 216 8.41 6.98 2.24
N ASP A 217 8.92 8.17 1.90
CA ASP A 217 8.36 9.47 2.30
C ASP A 217 6.97 9.71 1.68
N ILE A 218 6.72 9.15 0.49
CA ILE A 218 5.39 9.19 -0.14
C ILE A 218 4.44 8.23 0.55
N ILE A 219 4.89 7.01 0.88
CA ILE A 219 4.09 6.03 1.62
C ILE A 219 3.67 6.62 2.98
N GLU A 220 4.61 7.17 3.74
CA GLU A 220 4.35 7.82 5.03
C GLU A 220 3.33 8.96 4.90
N GLU A 221 3.44 9.75 3.84
CA GLU A 221 2.53 10.84 3.56
C GLU A 221 1.13 10.34 3.14
N VAL A 222 1.04 9.25 2.39
CA VAL A 222 -0.23 8.56 2.08
C VAL A 222 -0.89 8.03 3.35
N PHE A 223 -0.12 7.41 4.25
CA PHE A 223 -0.62 6.97 5.56
C PHE A 223 -1.20 8.16 6.33
N ARG A 224 -0.44 9.26 6.43
CA ARG A 224 -0.84 10.47 7.14
C ARG A 224 -2.12 11.08 6.58
N GLN A 225 -2.23 11.18 5.26
CA GLN A 225 -3.35 11.86 4.60
C GLN A 225 -4.58 11.00 4.36
N LYS A 226 -4.44 9.68 4.17
CA LYS A 226 -5.56 8.81 3.76
C LYS A 226 -6.05 7.86 4.87
N LEU A 227 -5.20 7.51 5.84
CA LEU A 227 -5.63 6.69 7.01
C LEU A 227 -6.03 7.56 8.21
N HIS A 228 -5.50 8.79 8.30
CA HIS A 228 -5.72 9.72 9.41
C HIS A 228 -5.41 9.13 10.81
N ARG A 229 -4.58 8.07 10.85
CA ARG A 229 -4.18 7.34 12.06
C ARG A 229 -2.78 6.77 11.86
N SER A 230 -1.95 6.85 12.90
CA SER A 230 -0.67 6.16 13.00
C SER A 230 -0.84 4.81 13.69
N PHE A 231 -0.09 3.81 13.24
CA PHE A 231 -0.07 2.48 13.86
C PHE A 231 1.33 2.18 14.36
N LYS A 232 1.46 1.79 15.64
CA LYS A 232 2.76 1.62 16.30
C LYS A 232 3.46 0.33 15.89
N ASN A 233 2.68 -0.66 15.47
CA ASN A 233 3.16 -1.96 15.03
C ASN A 233 3.50 -2.01 13.53
N ILE A 234 3.55 -0.87 12.83
CA ILE A 234 3.88 -0.81 11.40
C ILE A 234 5.26 -0.18 11.21
N LYS A 235 6.12 -0.87 10.46
CA LYS A 235 7.42 -0.38 9.99
C LYS A 235 7.43 -0.32 8.46
N ILE A 236 7.99 0.75 7.90
CA ILE A 236 8.16 0.91 6.45
C ILE A 236 9.63 0.72 6.07
N VAL A 237 9.89 -0.18 5.13
CA VAL A 237 11.18 -0.44 4.50
C VAL A 237 11.01 -0.16 3.00
N SER A 238 11.60 0.93 2.53
CA SER A 238 11.45 1.41 1.16
C SER A 238 12.54 2.45 0.82
N ASN A 239 12.59 2.93 -0.42
CA ASN A 239 13.58 3.93 -0.84
C ASN A 239 13.31 5.25 -0.12
N ARG A 240 14.21 5.62 0.82
CA ARG A 240 14.04 6.82 1.65
C ARG A 240 14.80 8.00 1.07
N MET A 241 14.11 9.11 0.94
CA MET A 241 14.68 10.38 0.52
C MET A 241 15.48 11.05 1.64
N GLN A 242 16.47 11.84 1.23
CA GLN A 242 17.20 12.76 2.09
C GLN A 242 16.94 14.18 1.61
N PHE A 243 16.39 15.00 2.50
CA PHE A 243 16.10 16.41 2.25
C PHE A 243 17.15 17.30 2.94
N ASP A 244 17.48 18.43 2.32
CA ASP A 244 18.27 19.51 2.91
C ASP A 244 17.44 20.35 3.90
N GLU A 245 18.08 21.31 4.58
CA GLU A 245 17.42 22.23 5.52
C GLU A 245 16.33 23.09 4.88
N SER A 246 16.38 23.28 3.56
CA SER A 246 15.36 24.00 2.79
C SER A 246 14.21 23.11 2.32
N GLY A 247 14.22 21.82 2.68
CA GLY A 247 13.20 20.84 2.31
C GLY A 247 13.29 20.33 0.87
N ARG A 248 14.46 20.47 0.21
CA ARG A 248 14.72 19.95 -1.14
C ARG A 248 15.40 18.59 -1.09
N LEU A 249 15.00 17.69 -1.97
CA LEU A 249 15.59 16.37 -2.16
C LEU A 249 17.03 16.53 -2.67
N VAL A 250 17.98 15.91 -1.97
CA VAL A 250 19.40 15.92 -2.34
C VAL A 250 19.97 14.53 -2.61
N ALA A 251 19.42 13.48 -2.00
CA ALA A 251 19.90 12.12 -2.15
C ALA A 251 18.84 11.08 -1.75
N PHE A 252 19.14 9.81 -2.00
CA PHE A 252 18.43 8.66 -1.45
C PHE A 252 19.33 7.91 -0.48
N LYS A 253 18.75 7.37 0.60
CA LYS A 253 19.49 6.66 1.64
C LYS A 253 19.59 5.17 1.33
N GLY A 254 20.76 4.60 1.59
CA GLY A 254 21.00 3.16 1.49
C GLY A 254 21.06 2.67 0.04
N LYS A 255 20.89 1.37 -0.12
CA LYS A 255 20.80 0.72 -1.43
C LYS A 255 19.37 0.84 -1.97
N THR A 256 19.26 0.95 -3.29
CA THR A 256 18.00 1.06 -4.00
C THR A 256 17.21 -0.25 -3.92
N ILE A 257 15.95 -0.18 -3.51
CA ILE A 257 14.99 -1.29 -3.54
C ILE A 257 14.18 -1.19 -4.82
N HIS A 258 14.12 -2.26 -5.60
CA HIS A 258 13.30 -2.40 -6.80
C HIS A 258 12.60 -3.77 -6.82
N VAL A 259 11.82 -4.03 -7.87
CA VAL A 259 10.92 -5.20 -7.97
C VAL A 259 11.62 -6.57 -7.89
N PHE A 260 12.93 -6.66 -8.14
CA PHE A 260 13.67 -7.93 -8.19
C PHE A 260 14.70 -8.14 -7.07
N ASN A 261 14.99 -7.13 -6.24
CA ASN A 261 16.02 -7.22 -5.18
C ASN A 261 15.45 -7.08 -3.76
N LYS A 262 14.13 -7.24 -3.59
CA LYS A 262 13.50 -7.22 -2.27
C LYS A 262 14.07 -8.31 -1.34
N ASN A 263 14.53 -9.43 -1.87
CA ASN A 263 15.21 -10.47 -1.09
C ASN A 263 16.54 -10.00 -0.48
N GLU A 264 17.36 -9.23 -1.20
CA GLU A 264 18.65 -8.73 -0.71
C GLU A 264 18.47 -7.79 0.49
N HIS A 265 17.40 -7.00 0.47
CA HIS A 265 17.04 -6.05 1.51
C HIS A 265 16.22 -6.65 2.65
N ALA A 266 15.80 -7.92 2.54
CA ALA A 266 15.09 -8.60 3.61
C ALA A 266 15.95 -8.77 4.87
N ILE A 267 17.28 -8.82 4.74
CA ILE A 267 18.22 -8.84 5.88
C ILE A 267 18.18 -7.51 6.63
N ASP A 268 18.09 -6.38 5.93
CA ASP A 268 17.96 -5.05 6.55
C ASP A 268 16.64 -4.92 7.34
N MET A 269 15.62 -5.70 6.96
CA MET A 269 14.38 -5.82 7.74
C MET A 269 14.57 -6.62 9.04
N ALA A 270 15.35 -7.70 8.97
CA ALA A 270 15.61 -8.62 10.08
C ALA A 270 16.66 -8.11 11.07
N ALA A 271 17.51 -7.17 10.65
CA ALA A 271 18.50 -6.55 11.52
C ALA A 271 17.82 -5.85 12.72
N PRO A 272 18.34 -6.00 13.95
CA PRO A 272 17.92 -5.17 15.08
C PRO A 272 18.11 -3.71 14.67
N ILE A 273 17.00 -2.98 14.61
CA ILE A 273 17.05 -1.57 14.26
C ILE A 273 17.65 -0.89 15.47
N HIS A 274 18.95 -0.60 15.42
CA HIS A 274 19.49 0.43 16.29
C HIS A 274 18.77 1.72 15.90
N ASP A 275 17.93 2.20 16.80
CA ASP A 275 17.23 3.47 16.71
C ASP A 275 18.28 4.58 16.69
N LYS A 276 18.84 4.84 15.50
CA LYS A 276 19.86 5.87 15.26
C LYS A 276 19.32 6.99 14.38
N PHE A 277 18.02 7.26 14.39
CA PHE A 277 17.50 8.45 13.70
C PHE A 277 16.29 9.05 14.40
N GLY A 278 16.58 9.88 15.42
CA GLY A 278 15.75 11.04 15.74
C GLY A 278 15.49 11.28 17.22
N SER A 279 16.42 11.94 17.92
CA SER A 279 16.16 13.04 18.86
C SER A 279 17.47 13.61 19.38
N SER A 280 17.55 14.93 19.39
CA SER A 280 18.43 15.74 20.24
C SER A 280 18.68 15.13 21.63
N ASP A 281 19.93 15.24 22.06
CA ASP A 281 20.45 15.14 23.43
C ASP A 281 19.38 15.10 24.54
N SER A 282 19.04 13.91 25.03
CA SER A 282 18.31 13.70 26.28
C SER A 282 18.68 12.32 26.83
N PRO A 283 19.52 12.22 27.88
CA PRO A 283 20.15 10.97 28.30
C PRO A 283 19.28 10.05 29.20
N ASP A 284 17.95 10.20 29.25
CA ASP A 284 17.11 9.54 30.27
C ASP A 284 15.88 8.76 29.73
N SER A 285 15.87 8.29 28.47
CA SER A 285 14.84 7.32 28.04
C SER A 285 15.37 5.88 28.12
N PRO A 286 14.71 4.96 28.86
CA PRO A 286 15.18 3.59 28.98
C PRO A 286 15.13 2.89 27.62
N ASP A 287 16.24 2.23 27.27
CA ASP A 287 16.44 1.39 26.09
C ASP A 287 15.23 0.49 25.81
N VAL A 288 14.35 0.89 24.87
CA VAL A 288 13.41 -0.04 24.22
C VAL A 288 14.17 -0.68 23.06
N ASN A 289 15.16 -1.50 23.39
CA ASN A 289 15.85 -2.35 22.42
C ASN A 289 14.95 -3.56 22.09
N GLY A 290 13.78 -3.26 21.51
CA GLY A 290 12.78 -4.22 21.09
C GLY A 290 13.06 -4.68 19.68
N THR A 291 13.49 -5.92 19.52
CA THR A 291 13.68 -6.52 18.21
C THR A 291 12.32 -6.75 17.54
N PHE A 292 11.90 -5.78 16.71
CA PHE A 292 10.59 -5.71 16.05
C PHE A 292 10.12 -7.03 15.39
N VAL A 293 11.08 -7.90 15.00
CA VAL A 293 10.81 -9.16 14.28
C VAL A 293 11.52 -10.40 14.88
N LYS A 294 12.53 -10.26 15.75
CA LYS A 294 13.56 -11.30 16.01
C LYS A 294 13.07 -12.60 16.67
N ASP A 295 11.80 -12.67 17.09
CA ASP A 295 11.22 -13.89 17.66
C ASP A 295 9.94 -14.35 16.96
N ARG A 296 9.56 -13.73 15.83
CA ARG A 296 8.32 -14.03 15.10
C ARG A 296 8.59 -15.05 13.99
N THR A 297 8.41 -16.34 14.30
CA THR A 297 8.73 -17.45 13.39
C THR A 297 7.66 -17.74 12.35
N ASN A 298 6.51 -17.06 12.38
CA ASN A 298 5.41 -17.29 11.45
C ASN A 298 5.09 -16.04 10.64
N ILE A 299 4.99 -16.17 9.32
CA ILE A 299 4.83 -15.04 8.39
C ILE A 299 3.53 -15.18 7.60
N VAL A 300 2.74 -14.11 7.57
CA VAL A 300 1.77 -13.86 6.49
C VAL A 300 2.39 -12.86 5.53
N LEU A 301 2.63 -13.31 4.30
CA LEU A 301 3.28 -12.54 3.26
C LEU A 301 2.23 -12.05 2.25
N LEU A 302 2.17 -10.74 2.01
CA LEU A 302 1.21 -10.12 1.09
C LEU A 302 1.95 -9.44 -0.06
N GLY A 303 1.61 -9.77 -1.29
CA GLY A 303 2.19 -9.14 -2.48
C GLY A 303 1.26 -9.20 -3.68
N ASP A 304 1.58 -8.45 -4.73
CA ASP A 304 0.85 -8.45 -6.00
C ASP A 304 1.75 -8.82 -7.17
N GLY A 305 3.06 -8.91 -6.97
CA GLY A 305 4.03 -9.41 -7.94
C GLY A 305 4.75 -10.67 -7.47
N LEU A 306 5.27 -11.48 -8.42
CA LEU A 306 6.07 -12.66 -8.09
C LEU A 306 7.37 -12.33 -7.33
N GLY A 307 7.93 -11.13 -7.53
CA GLY A 307 9.11 -10.66 -6.80
C GLY A 307 8.87 -10.46 -5.31
N ASP A 308 7.61 -10.29 -4.89
CA ASP A 308 7.25 -10.09 -3.49
C ASP A 308 7.46 -11.35 -2.64
N LEU A 309 7.49 -12.53 -3.28
CA LEU A 309 7.79 -13.80 -2.59
C LEU A 309 9.17 -13.79 -1.92
N GLY A 310 10.10 -12.98 -2.45
CA GLY A 310 11.44 -12.81 -1.90
C GLY A 310 11.51 -11.91 -0.67
N MET A 311 10.46 -11.17 -0.33
CA MET A 311 10.46 -10.25 0.83
C MET A 311 10.72 -10.98 2.16
N SER A 312 10.43 -12.27 2.26
CA SER A 312 10.69 -13.07 3.47
C SER A 312 12.06 -13.75 3.52
N ASP A 313 12.86 -13.70 2.45
CA ASP A 313 14.05 -14.57 2.31
C ASP A 313 15.18 -14.26 3.31
N GLY A 314 15.24 -13.01 3.78
CA GLY A 314 16.19 -12.57 4.81
C GLY A 314 15.71 -12.77 6.24
N VAL A 315 14.52 -13.35 6.44
CA VAL A 315 13.91 -13.58 7.76
C VAL A 315 13.87 -15.09 8.01
N SER A 316 14.33 -15.53 9.18
CA SER A 316 14.16 -16.94 9.59
C SER A 316 12.71 -17.18 10.02
N PHE A 317 12.02 -18.11 9.36
CA PHE A 317 10.64 -18.49 9.69
C PHE A 317 10.44 -20.01 9.63
N GLU A 318 9.50 -20.52 10.43
CA GLU A 318 9.04 -21.91 10.46
C GLU A 318 7.90 -22.11 9.44
N HIS A 319 6.95 -21.18 9.41
CA HIS A 319 5.81 -21.23 8.51
C HIS A 319 5.58 -19.89 7.81
N ARG A 320 5.27 -19.97 6.51
CA ARG A 320 4.88 -18.83 5.69
C ARG A 320 3.59 -19.15 4.94
N ILE A 321 2.60 -18.27 5.06
CA ILE A 321 1.42 -18.24 4.19
C ILE A 321 1.57 -17.05 3.25
N ALA A 322 1.77 -17.34 1.96
CA ALA A 322 1.92 -16.33 0.91
C ALA A 322 0.57 -16.04 0.23
N VAL A 323 0.18 -14.77 0.21
CA VAL A 323 -1.06 -14.27 -0.38
C VAL A 323 -0.73 -13.32 -1.52
N GLY A 324 -1.20 -13.65 -2.72
CA GLY A 324 -1.02 -12.87 -3.94
C GLY A 324 -2.28 -12.10 -4.32
N PHE A 325 -2.14 -10.85 -4.76
CA PHE A 325 -3.22 -10.06 -5.37
C PHE A 325 -3.03 -9.99 -6.88
N LEU A 326 -3.73 -10.84 -7.64
CA LEU A 326 -3.66 -10.84 -9.10
C LEU A 326 -4.66 -9.82 -9.68
N ASN A 327 -4.14 -8.61 -9.90
CA ASN A 327 -4.94 -7.43 -10.22
C ASN A 327 -5.30 -7.26 -11.71
N SER A 328 -4.47 -7.81 -12.59
CA SER A 328 -4.61 -7.69 -14.04
C SER A 328 -4.06 -8.91 -14.76
N ASN A 329 -4.30 -9.03 -16.07
CA ASN A 329 -3.81 -10.14 -16.92
C ASN A 329 -4.09 -11.55 -16.35
N ILE A 330 -5.24 -11.73 -15.68
CA ILE A 330 -5.56 -12.92 -14.90
C ILE A 330 -5.37 -14.20 -15.72
N GLU A 331 -5.92 -14.27 -16.94
CA GLU A 331 -5.84 -15.46 -17.79
C GLU A 331 -4.41 -15.91 -18.09
N LYS A 332 -3.47 -14.95 -18.22
CA LYS A 332 -2.07 -15.24 -18.58
C LYS A 332 -1.22 -15.57 -17.36
N SER A 333 -1.52 -14.96 -16.21
CA SER A 333 -0.67 -15.03 -15.02
C SER A 333 -1.22 -15.95 -13.93
N LEU A 334 -2.48 -16.39 -14.02
CA LEU A 334 -3.12 -17.19 -12.98
C LEU A 334 -2.35 -18.49 -12.68
N LYS A 335 -1.83 -19.15 -13.72
CA LYS A 335 -1.05 -20.38 -13.55
C LYS A 335 0.17 -20.13 -12.65
N ASP A 336 1.01 -19.16 -13.04
CA ASP A 336 2.25 -18.85 -12.33
C ASP A 336 1.96 -18.40 -10.88
N TYR A 337 0.91 -17.59 -10.68
CA TYR A 337 0.51 -17.14 -9.34
C TYR A 337 -0.02 -18.28 -8.47
N SER A 338 -0.84 -19.18 -9.04
CA SER A 338 -1.41 -20.32 -8.31
C SER A 338 -0.34 -21.36 -7.96
N GLU A 339 0.75 -21.43 -8.73
CA GLU A 339 1.92 -22.26 -8.40
C GLU A 339 2.84 -21.61 -7.37
N ALA A 340 2.82 -20.28 -7.24
CA ALA A 340 3.77 -19.54 -6.40
C ALA A 340 3.22 -19.13 -5.03
N PHE A 341 1.95 -18.70 -4.95
CA PHE A 341 1.27 -18.27 -3.72
C PHE A 341 0.42 -19.40 -3.12
N ASP A 342 0.18 -19.34 -1.80
CA ASP A 342 -0.76 -20.27 -1.13
C ASP A 342 -2.22 -19.86 -1.40
N ILE A 343 -2.49 -18.55 -1.45
CA ILE A 343 -3.80 -17.96 -1.74
C ILE A 343 -3.62 -16.86 -2.78
N VAL A 344 -4.43 -16.85 -3.83
CA VAL A 344 -4.44 -15.80 -4.85
C VAL A 344 -5.81 -15.16 -4.88
N PHE A 345 -5.89 -13.87 -4.54
CA PHE A 345 -7.09 -13.05 -4.71
C PHE A 345 -7.11 -12.42 -6.10
N LEU A 346 -8.23 -12.57 -6.82
CA LEU A 346 -8.39 -12.12 -8.19
C LEU A 346 -9.15 -10.80 -8.29
N ASN A 347 -8.95 -10.06 -9.38
CA ASN A 347 -9.76 -8.89 -9.75
C ASN A 347 -9.74 -7.73 -8.74
N ASP A 348 -8.55 -7.38 -8.23
CA ASP A 348 -8.39 -6.27 -7.29
C ASP A 348 -9.27 -6.43 -6.03
N ALA A 349 -9.34 -7.65 -5.51
CA ALA A 349 -10.19 -8.01 -4.36
C ALA A 349 -9.88 -7.18 -3.10
N PRO A 350 -10.87 -6.97 -2.22
CA PRO A 350 -10.64 -6.28 -0.95
C PRO A 350 -9.77 -7.11 0.01
N MET A 351 -9.21 -6.45 1.03
CA MET A 351 -8.35 -7.04 2.06
C MET A 351 -9.11 -7.93 3.06
N TRP A 352 -10.45 -8.03 2.95
CA TRP A 352 -11.28 -8.79 3.90
C TRP A 352 -10.89 -10.26 4.03
N GLY A 353 -10.51 -10.91 2.94
CA GLY A 353 -10.06 -12.31 3.00
C GLY A 353 -8.78 -12.49 3.83
N VAL A 354 -7.89 -11.49 3.81
CA VAL A 354 -6.69 -11.47 4.67
C VAL A 354 -7.07 -11.18 6.13
N VAL A 355 -8.02 -10.26 6.37
CA VAL A 355 -8.56 -10.00 7.72
C VAL A 355 -9.12 -11.28 8.34
N ASP A 356 -9.86 -12.06 7.56
CA ASP A 356 -10.42 -13.34 8.02
C ASP A 356 -9.31 -14.37 8.28
N LEU A 357 -8.32 -14.48 7.38
CA LEU A 357 -7.16 -15.34 7.57
C LEU A 357 -6.42 -15.01 8.87
N VAL A 358 -6.02 -13.75 9.09
CA VAL A 358 -5.29 -13.39 10.32
C VAL A 358 -6.16 -13.54 11.57
N SER A 359 -7.46 -13.32 11.47
CA SER A 359 -8.40 -13.57 12.56
C SER A 359 -8.43 -15.05 12.93
N GLU A 360 -8.50 -15.93 11.93
CA GLU A 360 -8.45 -17.38 12.11
C GLU A 360 -7.12 -17.83 12.74
N LEU A 361 -5.99 -17.31 12.25
CA LEU A 361 -4.65 -17.60 12.78
C LEU A 361 -4.47 -17.18 14.24
N CYS A 362 -5.20 -16.15 14.69
CA CYS A 362 -5.15 -15.65 16.06
C CYS A 362 -6.25 -16.25 16.96
N SER A 363 -7.11 -17.13 16.43
CA SER A 363 -8.18 -17.75 17.19
C SER A 363 -7.67 -18.97 17.95
N MET A 364 -7.78 -18.97 19.28
CA MET A 364 -7.43 -20.12 20.11
C MET A 364 -8.24 -21.35 19.69
N LYS A 365 -7.63 -22.55 19.72
CA LYS A 365 -8.38 -23.81 19.65
C LYS A 365 -9.36 -23.83 20.83
N GLN A 366 -10.64 -24.06 20.54
CA GLN A 366 -11.64 -24.42 21.55
C GLN A 366 -11.32 -25.79 22.13
#